data_AF-A0A1F5S8N5-F1
#
_entry.id   AF-A0A1F5S8N5-F1
#
_cell.length_a   1.000
_cell.length_b   1.000
_cell.length_c   1.000
_cell.angle_alpha   90.00
_cell.angle_beta   90.00
_cell.angle_gamma   90.00
#
_symmetry.space_group_name_H-M   'P 1'
#
loop_
_entity.id
_entity.type
_entity.pdbx_description
1 polymer ?
#
loop_
_entity_poly.entity_id
_entity_poly.type
_entity_poly.pdbx_seq_one_letter_code
_entity_poly.pdbx_strand_id
1 'polypeptide(L)'
;MFIYYYGLKRVTASASTILELFWPFSAVILDYFINHNILSPIQIIASLFLLLAFLKIVAREAAPKFEFMAKIKDGSGRGAELGFPTINLDKEHFDLSYGVYLVESQIHGKMHRGLLHFGQKETFAEPAAMELYIKDQQAKLPEEISLREIRKIREVKKFAGAEELKKQMVLDVKELE
;
A
#
# COMPACT_ATOMS: atom_id res chain seq x y z
N MET A 1 -25.85 -8.57 -10.71
CA MET A 1 -25.38 -7.17 -10.64
C MET A 1 -25.11 -6.67 -9.22
N PHE A 2 -26.05 -6.75 -8.26
CA PHE A 2 -25.84 -6.19 -6.92
C PHE A 2 -24.66 -6.81 -6.14
N ILE A 3 -24.51 -8.15 -6.20
CA ILE A 3 -23.39 -8.88 -5.57
C ILE A 3 -22.03 -8.44 -6.16
N TYR A 4 -21.98 -8.19 -7.47
CA TYR A 4 -20.77 -7.73 -8.17
C TYR A 4 -20.36 -6.31 -7.73
N TYR A 5 -21.31 -5.35 -7.73
CA TYR A 5 -21.04 -3.99 -7.22
C TYR A 5 -20.72 -3.95 -5.73
N TYR A 6 -21.28 -4.88 -4.95
CA TYR A 6 -20.93 -5.01 -3.53
C TYR A 6 -19.50 -5.55 -3.34
N GLY A 7 -19.07 -6.50 -4.17
CA GLY A 7 -17.70 -7.02 -4.19
C GLY A 7 -16.65 -5.98 -4.57
N LEU A 8 -16.96 -5.12 -5.55
CA LEU A 8 -16.10 -4.00 -5.99
C LEU A 8 -15.72 -3.03 -4.86
N LYS A 9 -16.51 -2.95 -3.77
CA LYS A 9 -16.16 -2.11 -2.61
C LYS A 9 -14.98 -2.64 -1.79
N ARG A 10 -14.59 -3.91 -1.98
CA ARG A 10 -13.57 -4.59 -1.17
C ARG A 10 -12.40 -5.14 -1.98
N VAL A 11 -12.44 -5.01 -3.30
CA VAL A 11 -11.46 -5.60 -4.23
C VAL A 11 -10.87 -4.47 -5.06
N THR A 12 -9.55 -4.49 -5.31
CA THR A 12 -8.90 -3.49 -6.16
C THR A 12 -9.43 -3.58 -7.59
N ALA A 13 -9.39 -2.47 -8.33
CA ALA A 13 -9.87 -2.44 -9.70
C ALA A 13 -9.13 -3.47 -10.59
N SER A 14 -7.81 -3.65 -10.41
CA SER A 14 -7.09 -4.75 -11.07
C SER A 14 -7.66 -6.11 -10.74
N ALA A 15 -7.84 -6.45 -9.46
CA ALA A 15 -8.27 -7.78 -9.07
C ALA A 15 -9.67 -8.08 -9.62
N SER A 16 -10.57 -7.09 -9.71
CA SER A 16 -11.85 -7.25 -10.42
C SER A 16 -11.64 -7.49 -11.91
N THR A 17 -10.80 -6.69 -12.57
CA THR A 17 -10.50 -6.83 -14.00
C THR A 17 -9.91 -8.22 -14.30
N ILE A 18 -9.05 -8.73 -13.41
CA ILE A 18 -8.45 -10.07 -13.52
C ILE A 18 -9.51 -11.16 -13.44
N LEU A 19 -10.41 -11.07 -12.47
CA LEU A 19 -11.50 -12.03 -12.30
C LEU A 19 -12.47 -11.99 -13.48
N GLU A 20 -12.72 -10.81 -14.05
CA GLU A 20 -13.53 -10.65 -15.27
C GLU A 20 -12.87 -11.28 -16.49
N LEU A 21 -11.55 -11.17 -16.65
CA LEU A 21 -10.80 -11.84 -17.71
C LEU A 21 -10.81 -13.36 -17.58
N PHE A 22 -11.00 -13.89 -16.37
CA PHE A 22 -10.99 -15.33 -16.12
C PHE A 22 -12.16 -16.05 -16.81
N TRP A 23 -13.29 -15.36 -17.01
CA TRP A 23 -14.45 -15.91 -17.70
C TRP A 23 -14.20 -16.22 -19.19
N PRO A 24 -13.84 -15.25 -20.05
CA PRO A 24 -13.51 -15.52 -21.44
C PRO A 24 -12.28 -16.43 -21.59
N PHE A 25 -11.30 -16.33 -20.68
CA PHE A 25 -10.15 -17.24 -20.67
C PHE A 25 -10.57 -18.70 -20.45
N SER A 26 -11.44 -18.95 -19.46
CA SER A 26 -11.98 -20.29 -19.19
C SER A 26 -12.80 -20.81 -20.38
N ALA A 27 -13.59 -19.95 -21.04
CA ALA A 27 -14.35 -20.32 -22.23
C ALA A 27 -13.45 -20.78 -23.38
N VAL A 28 -12.31 -20.10 -23.61
CA VAL A 28 -11.32 -20.50 -24.61
C VAL A 28 -10.67 -21.85 -24.27
N ILE A 29 -10.33 -22.07 -22.99
CA ILE A 29 -9.78 -23.36 -22.54
C ILE A 29 -10.79 -24.47 -22.76
N LEU A 30 -12.04 -24.27 -22.34
CA LEU A 30 -13.10 -25.27 -22.48
C LEU A 30 -13.41 -25.56 -23.95
N ASP A 31 -13.41 -24.55 -24.82
CA ASP A 31 -13.62 -24.71 -26.26
C ASP A 31 -12.51 -25.56 -26.91
N TYR A 32 -11.25 -25.35 -26.49
CA TYR A 32 -10.13 -26.17 -26.96
C TYR A 32 -10.24 -27.63 -26.51
N PHE A 33 -10.59 -27.88 -25.25
CA PHE A 33 -10.66 -29.25 -24.69
C PHE A 33 -11.93 -30.02 -25.11
N ILE A 34 -13.08 -29.37 -25.13
CA ILE A 34 -14.38 -30.00 -25.40
C ILE A 34 -14.67 -30.05 -26.90
N ASN A 35 -14.45 -28.94 -27.60
CA ASN A 35 -14.82 -28.82 -29.02
C ASN A 35 -13.65 -29.12 -29.96
N HIS A 36 -12.45 -29.41 -29.45
CA HIS A 36 -11.22 -29.64 -30.21
C HIS A 36 -10.90 -28.54 -31.23
N ASN A 37 -11.42 -27.33 -30.99
CA ASN A 37 -11.18 -26.18 -31.84
C ASN A 37 -9.79 -25.63 -31.58
N ILE A 38 -9.01 -25.51 -32.64
CA ILE A 38 -7.71 -24.85 -32.59
C ILE A 38 -7.94 -23.35 -32.75
N LEU A 39 -7.30 -22.56 -31.89
CA LEU A 39 -7.37 -21.10 -31.96
C LEU A 39 -6.96 -20.61 -33.36
N SER A 40 -7.82 -19.79 -33.97
CA SER A 40 -7.49 -19.16 -35.24
C SER A 40 -6.33 -18.18 -35.08
N PRO A 41 -5.57 -17.86 -36.15
CA PRO A 41 -4.50 -16.88 -36.09
C PRO A 41 -4.94 -15.52 -35.50
N ILE A 42 -6.18 -15.11 -35.78
CA ILE A 42 -6.76 -13.86 -35.24
C ILE A 42 -6.99 -13.97 -33.73
N GLN A 43 -7.48 -15.11 -33.23
CA GLN A 43 -7.67 -15.34 -31.80
C GLN A 43 -6.34 -15.40 -31.05
N ILE A 44 -5.28 -15.95 -31.65
CA ILE A 44 -3.94 -15.97 -31.08
C ILE A 44 -3.41 -14.53 -30.93
N ILE A 45 -3.53 -13.70 -31.97
CA ILE A 45 -3.13 -12.29 -31.93
C ILE A 45 -3.92 -11.52 -30.87
N ALA A 46 -5.24 -11.71 -30.81
CA ALA A 46 -6.09 -11.08 -29.81
C ALA A 46 -5.70 -11.49 -28.38
N SER A 47 -5.40 -12.78 -28.16
CA SER A 47 -4.97 -13.31 -26.87
C SER A 47 -3.62 -12.72 -26.44
N LEU A 48 -2.68 -12.57 -27.38
CA LEU A 48 -1.38 -11.94 -27.09
C LEU A 48 -1.54 -10.46 -26.71
N PHE A 49 -2.38 -9.73 -27.43
CA PHE A 49 -2.67 -8.33 -27.10
C PHE A 49 -3.31 -8.20 -25.72
N LEU A 50 -4.26 -9.08 -25.38
CA LEU A 50 -4.91 -9.13 -24.08
C LEU A 50 -3.92 -9.43 -22.96
N LEU A 51 -3.01 -10.40 -23.17
CA LEU A 51 -1.95 -10.73 -22.22
C LEU A 51 -1.03 -9.53 -21.96
N LEU A 52 -0.63 -8.81 -23.01
CA LEU A 52 0.21 -7.61 -22.85
C LEU A 52 -0.51 -6.49 -22.10
N ALA A 53 -1.79 -6.25 -22.39
CA ALA A 53 -2.61 -5.28 -21.66
C ALA A 53 -2.73 -5.67 -20.19
N PHE A 54 -2.97 -6.96 -19.90
CA PHE A 54 -3.03 -7.51 -18.55
C PHE A 54 -1.72 -7.29 -17.79
N LEU A 55 -0.57 -7.67 -18.37
CA LEU A 55 0.75 -7.47 -17.76
C LEU A 55 1.03 -5.99 -17.45
N LYS A 56 0.64 -5.09 -18.34
CA LYS A 56 0.82 -3.64 -18.15
C LYS A 56 -0.04 -3.09 -17.01
N ILE A 57 -1.28 -3.58 -16.86
CA ILE A 57 -2.17 -3.19 -15.76
C ILE A 57 -1.60 -3.66 -14.42
N VAL A 58 -1.17 -4.92 -14.34
CA VAL A 58 -0.57 -5.49 -13.12
C VAL A 58 0.70 -4.72 -12.73
N ALA A 59 1.58 -4.45 -13.70
CA ALA A 59 2.81 -3.70 -13.44
C ALA A 59 2.53 -2.27 -12.95
N ARG A 60 1.50 -1.60 -13.49
CA ARG A 60 1.11 -0.26 -13.06
C ARG A 60 0.59 -0.25 -11.62
N GLU A 61 -0.15 -1.27 -11.21
CA GLU A 61 -0.67 -1.35 -9.84
C GLU A 61 0.37 -1.77 -8.81
N ALA A 62 1.38 -2.53 -9.23
CA ALA A 62 2.52 -2.89 -8.38
C ALA A 62 3.55 -1.76 -8.20
N ALA A 63 3.43 -0.67 -8.99
CA ALA A 63 4.32 0.48 -8.86
C ALA A 63 4.00 1.28 -7.58
N PRO A 64 5.03 1.80 -6.88
CA PRO A 64 4.81 2.65 -5.72
C PRO A 64 4.04 3.92 -6.12
N LYS A 65 3.02 4.30 -5.36
CA LYS A 65 2.30 5.56 -5.61
C LYS A 65 3.10 6.78 -5.20
N PHE A 66 4.07 6.59 -4.30
CA PHE A 66 4.98 7.65 -3.90
C PHE A 66 6.38 7.12 -3.58
N GLU A 67 7.35 7.98 -3.86
CA GLU A 67 8.74 7.84 -3.42
C GLU A 67 9.31 9.24 -3.16
N PHE A 68 9.90 9.45 -1.99
CA PHE A 68 10.43 10.76 -1.60
C PHE A 68 11.48 10.71 -0.49
N MET A 69 12.24 11.80 -0.36
CA MET A 69 13.09 12.09 0.78
C MET A 69 12.35 12.98 1.79
N ALA A 70 12.53 12.70 3.07
CA ALA A 70 12.06 13.54 4.18
C ALA A 70 13.14 13.66 5.26
N LYS A 71 13.30 14.85 5.82
CA LYS A 71 14.16 15.13 6.96
C LYS A 71 13.51 14.68 8.25
N ILE A 72 14.35 14.26 9.18
CA ILE A 72 13.92 13.90 10.52
C ILE A 72 13.75 15.17 11.35
N LYS A 73 12.58 15.31 11.98
CA LYS A 73 12.25 16.38 12.92
C LYS A 73 12.40 15.89 14.35
N ASP A 74 12.86 16.77 15.22
CA ASP A 74 12.74 16.60 16.66
C ASP A 74 11.24 16.60 17.03
N GLY A 75 10.80 15.53 17.67
CA GLY A 75 9.38 15.33 18.00
C GLY A 75 9.14 15.12 19.47
N SER A 76 7.86 15.14 19.86
CA SER A 76 7.41 15.02 21.25
C SER A 76 7.52 13.61 21.83
N GLY A 77 7.94 12.61 21.05
CA GLY A 77 8.23 11.25 21.53
C GLY A 77 7.03 10.45 22.06
N ARG A 78 5.78 10.89 21.86
CA ARG A 78 4.57 10.27 22.44
C ARG A 78 4.42 8.79 22.11
N GLY A 79 4.86 8.34 20.93
CA GLY A 79 4.84 6.92 20.56
C GLY A 79 5.73 6.04 21.45
N ALA A 80 6.81 6.59 22.02
CA ALA A 80 7.71 5.86 22.90
C ALA A 80 7.02 5.41 24.20
N GLU A 81 6.12 6.22 24.76
CA GLU A 81 5.34 5.86 25.96
C GLU A 81 4.42 4.64 25.74
N LEU A 82 4.02 4.40 24.48
CA LEU A 82 3.17 3.28 24.09
C LEU A 82 3.97 2.03 23.68
N GLY A 83 5.30 2.10 23.66
CA GLY A 83 6.19 1.04 23.20
C GLY A 83 6.44 1.03 21.68
N PHE A 84 6.03 2.09 20.98
CA PHE A 84 6.19 2.23 19.53
C PHE A 84 6.89 3.55 19.21
N PRO A 85 8.22 3.65 19.42
CA PRO A 85 8.95 4.88 19.13
C PRO A 85 8.81 5.23 17.64
N THR A 86 8.33 6.45 17.36
CA THR A 86 8.15 6.95 15.99
C THR A 86 9.15 8.07 15.68
N ILE A 87 9.56 8.13 14.43
CA ILE A 87 10.41 9.16 13.85
C ILE A 87 9.49 10.19 13.23
N ASN A 88 9.59 11.45 13.66
CA ASN A 88 8.82 12.52 13.06
C ASN A 88 9.53 13.00 11.78
N LEU A 89 8.78 13.22 10.71
CA LEU A 89 9.32 13.60 9.41
C LEU A 89 8.81 14.96 8.97
N ASP A 90 9.66 15.73 8.28
CA ASP A 90 9.24 16.95 7.62
C ASP A 90 8.62 16.62 6.26
N LYS A 91 7.30 16.79 6.14
CA LYS A 91 6.75 16.93 4.79
C LYS A 91 5.43 17.65 4.80
N GLU A 92 5.41 18.78 4.10
CA GLU A 92 4.24 19.66 4.05
C GLU A 92 3.51 19.58 2.71
N HIS A 93 4.10 19.00 1.66
CA HIS A 93 3.52 19.00 0.32
C HIS A 93 3.71 17.65 -0.39
N PHE A 94 2.71 16.78 -0.28
CA PHE A 94 2.54 15.63 -1.14
C PHE A 94 1.05 15.29 -1.25
N ASP A 95 0.59 14.94 -2.44
CA ASP A 95 -0.79 14.54 -2.72
C ASP A 95 -1.02 13.09 -2.22
N LEU A 96 -0.71 12.84 -0.95
CA LEU A 96 -0.94 11.58 -0.27
C LEU A 96 -2.27 11.67 0.47
N SER A 97 -3.12 10.66 0.30
CA SER A 97 -4.30 10.55 1.17
C SER A 97 -3.87 10.35 2.63
N TYR A 98 -4.68 10.75 3.60
CA TYR A 98 -4.38 10.42 4.98
C TYR A 98 -4.50 8.91 5.20
N GLY A 99 -3.61 8.35 6.02
CA GLY A 99 -3.66 6.93 6.35
C GLY A 99 -2.39 6.40 6.99
N VAL A 100 -2.36 5.07 7.12
CA VAL A 100 -1.18 4.31 7.52
C VAL A 100 -0.73 3.47 6.33
N TYR A 101 0.56 3.53 6.03
CA TYR A 101 1.18 2.93 4.86
C TYR A 101 2.30 1.99 5.29
N LEU A 102 2.41 0.85 4.63
CA LEU A 102 3.63 0.06 4.63
C LEU A 102 4.61 0.72 3.67
N VAL A 103 5.80 1.05 4.17
CA VAL A 103 6.84 1.72 3.40
C VAL A 103 8.16 0.98 3.53
N GLU A 104 8.99 1.16 2.52
CA GLU A 104 10.40 0.78 2.53
C GLU A 104 11.29 2.02 2.58
N SER A 105 12.39 1.88 3.31
CA SER A 105 13.31 2.97 3.58
C SER A 105 14.74 2.47 3.59
N GLN A 106 15.68 3.25 3.05
CA GLN A 106 17.09 2.91 3.08
C GLN A 106 17.81 3.67 4.20
N ILE A 107 18.34 2.93 5.17
CA ILE A 107 19.09 3.49 6.30
C ILE A 107 20.47 2.82 6.31
N HIS A 108 21.54 3.61 6.20
CA HIS A 108 22.94 3.13 6.17
C HIS A 108 23.17 1.99 5.16
N GLY A 109 22.57 2.09 3.97
CA GLY A 109 22.71 1.08 2.93
C GLY A 109 21.85 -0.18 3.11
N LYS A 110 21.11 -0.31 4.22
CA LYS A 110 20.18 -1.43 4.45
C LYS A 110 18.74 -0.99 4.20
N MET A 111 17.94 -1.90 3.65
CA MET A 111 16.51 -1.68 3.47
C MET A 111 15.77 -2.05 4.76
N HIS A 112 14.91 -1.15 5.21
CA HIS A 112 14.06 -1.30 6.37
C HIS A 112 12.60 -1.11 5.97
N ARG A 113 11.75 -2.03 6.43
CA ARG A 113 10.30 -1.84 6.36
C ARG A 113 9.82 -1.03 7.56
N GLY A 114 8.87 -0.16 7.32
CA GLY A 114 8.27 0.68 8.35
C GLY A 114 6.81 0.97 8.10
N LEU A 115 6.16 1.51 9.11
CA LEU A 115 4.80 2.02 9.04
C LEU A 115 4.84 3.54 9.02
N LEU A 116 4.37 4.15 7.94
CA LEU A 116 4.23 5.58 7.81
C LEU A 116 2.80 5.98 8.14
N HIS A 117 2.61 6.72 9.22
CA HIS A 117 1.37 7.41 9.53
C HIS A 117 1.40 8.82 8.92
N PHE A 118 0.37 9.17 8.15
CA PHE A 118 0.14 10.52 7.63
C PHE A 118 -1.28 10.95 7.95
N GLY A 119 -1.45 11.97 8.81
CA GLY A 119 -2.78 12.38 9.26
C GLY A 119 -2.82 13.80 9.85
N GLN A 120 -3.99 14.43 9.82
CA GLN A 120 -4.20 15.71 10.49
C GLN A 120 -4.05 15.58 12.00
N LYS A 121 -3.49 16.63 12.62
CA LYS A 121 -3.53 16.79 14.07
C LYS A 121 -4.92 17.24 14.52
N GLU A 122 -5.22 16.98 15.79
CA GLU A 122 -6.52 17.32 16.40
C GLU A 122 -6.85 18.81 16.31
N THR A 123 -5.82 19.67 16.28
CA THR A 123 -5.96 21.11 16.10
C THR A 123 -5.93 21.46 14.61
N PHE A 124 -7.05 21.94 14.07
CA PHE A 124 -7.21 22.35 12.67
C PHE A 124 -6.19 23.39 12.16
N ALA A 125 -5.43 24.03 13.06
CA ALA A 125 -4.40 25.00 12.73
C ALA A 125 -3.00 24.39 12.49
N GLU A 126 -2.80 23.12 12.83
CA GLU A 126 -1.48 22.48 12.68
C GLU A 126 -1.38 21.68 11.37
N PRO A 127 -0.20 21.69 10.72
CA PRO A 127 0.04 20.86 9.55
C PRO A 127 -0.10 19.37 9.89
N ALA A 128 -0.40 18.56 8.87
CA ALA A 128 -0.50 17.11 9.04
C ALA A 128 0.81 16.53 9.62
N ALA A 129 0.66 15.60 10.55
CA ALA A 129 1.77 14.86 11.14
C ALA A 129 2.16 13.69 10.23
N MET A 130 3.47 13.54 10.01
CA MET A 130 4.06 12.40 9.33
C MET A 130 5.01 11.69 10.30
N GLU A 131 4.67 10.46 10.65
CA GLU A 131 5.38 9.66 11.65
C GLU A 131 5.74 8.30 11.07
N LEU A 132 7.01 7.91 11.20
CA LEU A 132 7.52 6.65 10.71
C LEU A 132 7.90 5.74 11.88
N TYR A 133 7.30 4.57 11.94
CA TYR A 133 7.71 3.48 12.84
C TYR A 133 8.58 2.48 12.07
N ILE A 134 9.76 2.14 12.60
CA ILE A 134 10.62 1.08 12.07
C ILE A 134 10.90 0.09 13.19
N LYS A 135 10.74 -1.20 12.90
CA LYS A 135 11.04 -2.27 13.86
C LYS A 135 12.55 -2.33 14.11
N ASP A 136 12.94 -2.57 15.37
CA ASP A 136 14.35 -2.73 15.78
C ASP A 136 15.24 -1.53 15.43
N GLN A 137 14.73 -0.32 15.67
CA GLN A 137 15.46 0.94 15.50
C GLN A 137 16.64 1.05 16.50
N GLN A 138 17.75 0.37 16.19
CA GLN A 138 18.97 0.37 16.99
C GLN A 138 20.10 1.21 16.37
N ALA A 139 19.95 1.60 15.10
CA ALA A 139 20.94 2.41 14.39
C ALA A 139 20.69 3.91 14.61
N LYS A 140 21.78 4.68 14.70
CA LYS A 140 21.73 6.15 14.65
C LYS A 140 21.02 6.56 13.35
N LEU A 141 19.99 7.40 13.44
CA LEU A 141 19.26 7.85 12.27
C LEU A 141 20.09 8.85 11.43
N PRO A 142 19.96 8.83 10.10
CA PRO A 142 20.49 9.89 9.24
C PRO A 142 19.67 11.18 9.41
N GLU A 143 20.12 12.30 8.81
CA GLU A 143 19.36 13.56 8.81
C GLU A 143 18.10 13.47 7.93
N GLU A 144 18.19 12.71 6.83
CA GLU A 144 17.10 12.49 5.89
C GLU A 144 16.94 11.00 5.58
N ILE A 145 15.70 10.62 5.28
CA ILE A 145 15.30 9.24 5.00
C ILE A 145 14.52 9.20 3.67
N SER A 146 14.87 8.24 2.83
CA SER A 146 14.05 7.87 1.68
C SER A 146 12.88 7.00 2.12
N LEU A 147 11.72 7.26 1.53
CA LEU A 147 10.49 6.52 1.74
C LEU A 147 9.89 6.16 0.41
N ARG A 148 9.61 4.87 0.23
CA ARG A 148 8.92 4.32 -0.92
C ARG A 148 7.69 3.55 -0.45
N GLU A 149 6.53 3.84 -1.03
CA GLU A 149 5.30 3.10 -0.72
C GLU A 149 5.44 1.63 -1.13
N ILE A 150 4.98 0.73 -0.27
CA ILE A 150 4.62 -0.64 -0.65
C ILE A 150 3.11 -0.73 -0.84
N ARG A 151 2.32 -0.34 0.17
CA ARG A 151 0.85 -0.28 0.09
C ARG A 151 0.25 0.55 1.22
N LYS A 152 -0.97 1.05 1.02
CA LYS A 152 -1.81 1.58 2.11
C LYS A 152 -2.39 0.43 2.93
N ILE A 153 -2.24 0.48 4.25
CA ILE A 153 -2.79 -0.50 5.19
C ILE A 153 -4.20 -0.09 5.62
N ARG A 154 -4.40 1.18 5.97
CA ARG A 154 -5.70 1.69 6.42
C ARG A 154 -5.81 3.21 6.36
N GLU A 155 -7.04 3.71 6.49
CA GLU A 155 -7.32 5.12 6.78
C GLU A 155 -6.94 5.50 8.23
N VAL A 156 -6.83 6.80 8.49
CA VAL A 156 -6.66 7.35 9.85
C VAL A 156 -7.92 7.08 10.66
N LYS A 157 -7.75 6.62 11.90
CA LYS A 157 -8.85 6.35 12.84
C LYS A 157 -8.66 7.21 14.09
N LYS A 158 -9.77 7.68 14.66
CA LYS A 158 -9.80 8.24 16.02
C LYS A 158 -9.98 7.10 17.01
N PHE A 159 -9.25 7.15 18.11
CA PHE A 159 -9.33 6.16 19.18
C PHE A 159 -9.91 6.81 20.43
N ALA A 160 -10.71 6.07 21.19
CA ALA A 160 -11.31 6.57 22.43
C ALA A 160 -10.26 6.71 23.56
N GLY A 161 -9.11 6.04 23.43
CA GLY A 161 -8.01 6.13 24.39
C GLY A 161 -6.77 5.33 23.98
N ALA A 162 -5.72 5.44 24.80
CA ALA A 162 -4.41 4.84 24.56
C ALA A 162 -4.44 3.31 24.36
N GLU A 163 -5.29 2.60 25.09
CA GLU A 163 -5.44 1.14 24.98
C GLU A 163 -5.95 0.69 23.61
N GLU A 164 -6.92 1.40 23.04
CA GLU A 164 -7.47 1.09 21.72
C GLU A 164 -6.45 1.38 20.62
N LEU A 165 -5.74 2.52 20.73
CA LEU A 165 -4.63 2.87 19.86
C LEU A 165 -3.56 1.77 19.90
N LYS A 166 -3.13 1.33 21.09
CA LYS A 166 -2.14 0.28 21.27
C LYS A 166 -2.56 -1.03 20.60
N LYS A 167 -3.81 -1.45 20.76
CA LYS A 167 -4.35 -2.65 20.09
C LYS A 167 -4.27 -2.53 18.56
N GLN A 168 -4.64 -1.38 18.00
CA GLN A 168 -4.53 -1.17 16.56
C GLN A 168 -3.07 -1.15 16.10
N MET A 169 -2.15 -0.54 16.85
CA MET A 169 -0.73 -0.54 16.51
C MET A 169 -0.14 -1.96 16.48
N VAL A 170 -0.52 -2.83 17.43
CA VAL A 170 -0.11 -4.24 17.41
C VAL A 170 -0.58 -4.95 16.14
N LEU A 171 -1.79 -4.65 15.65
CA LEU A 171 -2.28 -5.20 14.39
C LEU A 171 -1.51 -4.63 13.20
N ASP A 172 -1.28 -3.32 13.17
CA ASP A 172 -0.56 -2.65 12.08
C ASP A 172 0.90 -3.15 11.98
N VAL A 173 1.55 -3.44 13.10
CA VAL A 173 2.93 -3.98 13.14
C VAL A 173 3.05 -5.38 12.55
N LYS A 174 1.97 -6.18 12.54
CA LYS A 174 1.98 -7.48 11.85
C LYS A 174 2.13 -7.34 10.34
N GLU A 175 1.82 -6.17 9.76
CA GLU A 175 2.03 -5.91 8.33
C GLU A 175 3.51 -5.76 7.94
N LEU A 176 4.42 -5.68 8.92
CA LEU A 176 5.87 -5.63 8.68
C LEU A 176 6.49 -7.01 8.43
N GLU A 177 5.78 -8.09 8.76
CA GLU A 177 6.19 -9.49 8.54
C GLU A 177 5.93 -9.92 7.08
#